data_AF-A0A1B8Q1S6-F1
#
_entry.id   AF-A0A1B8Q1S6-F1
#
_cell.length_a   1.000
_cell.length_b   1.000
_cell.length_c   1.000
_cell.angle_alpha   90.00
_cell.angle_beta   90.00
_cell.angle_gamma   90.00
#
_symmetry.space_group_name_H-M   'P 1'
#
loop_
_entity.id
_entity.type
_entity.pdbx_description
1 polymer ?
#
loop_
_entity_poly.entity_id
_entity_poly.type
_entity_poly.pdbx_seq_one_letter_code
_entity_poly.pdbx_strand_id
1 'polypeptide(L)'
;MYEFSDWLDTIKLEMPKSVRQINERIFKIFTKEVFIKSLIQGRDFRYLEAVDLDLYGVTHFPAFIQKEASNRKLLIVETKHIWFIVSPSETLGSNPFSLRRFLAEDITGGFAYFNGLALTKSLCDKPEVQEVMLKFVNRIFSLDRNISDELKKYAIHIRKMVKEQFTPILLDSKFTADGSSAEKTIARRIIKFEELLTSSVLRQLPTMISIAKNSEFDQEFLFHRLNGFFNELLILIKNFRMHPLARHAFVAQHLQLRVLALDVLIQKNRGAIFDPTISTEELREKLGEAMNDIRESYEEGLNNMAEIEELIANTKAYDDKKASGGFFAKLGFGKPKYTMEELREAKQELNEEFFVEIVRLAKKHKQAIVYVEYETDFEINEDYRHYAIANESYGLARLPYIIALPEDRETFSLEALKDDVYWEIFDQIYNV
;
A
#
# COMPACT_ATOMS: atom_id res chain seq x y z
N MET A 1 -36.60 8.04 -19.26
CA MET A 1 -35.70 6.96 -19.68
C MET A 1 -36.45 5.71 -20.15
N TYR A 2 -37.47 5.22 -19.43
CA TYR A 2 -38.32 4.11 -19.93
C TYR A 2 -39.16 4.50 -21.16
N GLU A 3 -39.75 5.71 -21.18
CA GLU A 3 -40.45 6.24 -22.37
C GLU A 3 -39.54 6.36 -23.60
N PHE A 4 -38.25 6.65 -23.40
CA PHE A 4 -37.26 6.69 -24.47
C PHE A 4 -36.95 5.29 -25.01
N SER A 5 -36.96 4.27 -24.15
CA SER A 5 -36.82 2.86 -24.56
C SER A 5 -37.99 2.41 -25.45
N ASP A 6 -39.22 2.79 -25.09
CA ASP A 6 -40.42 2.44 -25.88
C ASP A 6 -40.47 3.21 -27.19
N TRP A 7 -40.11 4.50 -27.17
CA TRP A 7 -39.95 5.31 -28.39
C TRP A 7 -38.88 4.74 -29.34
N LEU A 8 -37.75 4.26 -28.79
CA LEU A 8 -36.66 3.69 -29.59
C LEU A 8 -37.11 2.50 -30.44
N ASP A 9 -38.10 1.73 -29.99
CA ASP A 9 -38.65 0.60 -30.75
C ASP A 9 -39.50 1.04 -31.95
N THR A 10 -40.02 2.27 -31.94
CA THR A 10 -40.87 2.82 -33.01
C THR A 10 -40.10 3.47 -34.15
N ILE A 11 -38.85 3.88 -33.91
CA ILE A 11 -38.03 4.58 -34.91
C ILE A 11 -37.15 3.61 -35.69
N LYS A 12 -36.88 3.91 -36.96
CA LYS A 12 -35.92 3.17 -37.77
C LYS A 12 -34.56 3.87 -37.72
N LEU A 13 -33.50 3.14 -37.41
CA LEU A 13 -32.15 3.70 -37.30
C LEU A 13 -31.30 3.30 -38.51
N GLU A 14 -30.69 4.30 -39.15
CA GLU A 14 -29.65 4.06 -40.16
C GLU A 14 -28.33 3.78 -39.45
N MET A 15 -27.86 2.54 -39.56
CA MET A 15 -26.63 2.10 -38.90
C MET A 15 -25.41 2.39 -39.77
N PRO A 16 -24.30 2.89 -39.18
CA PRO A 16 -23.06 3.06 -39.92
C PRO A 16 -22.53 1.71 -40.42
N LYS A 17 -21.87 1.74 -41.59
CA LYS A 17 -21.11 0.56 -42.05
C LYS A 17 -19.98 0.31 -41.06
N SER A 18 -19.95 -0.91 -40.54
CA SER A 18 -19.12 -1.32 -39.41
C SER A 18 -18.48 -2.67 -39.72
N VAL A 19 -17.19 -2.83 -39.39
CA VAL A 19 -16.48 -4.12 -39.54
C VAL A 19 -17.13 -5.20 -38.66
N ARG A 20 -17.67 -4.78 -37.51
CA ARG A 20 -18.42 -5.64 -36.58
C ARG A 20 -19.85 -5.96 -37.03
N GLN A 21 -20.31 -5.35 -38.13
CA GLN A 21 -21.67 -5.50 -38.68
C GLN A 21 -22.77 -5.26 -37.63
N ILE A 22 -22.60 -4.25 -36.77
CA ILE A 22 -23.60 -3.89 -35.77
C ILE A 22 -24.87 -3.41 -36.49
N ASN A 23 -25.92 -4.22 -36.42
CA ASN A 23 -27.22 -3.89 -37.00
C ASN A 23 -28.13 -3.17 -36.01
N GLU A 24 -29.25 -2.63 -36.52
CA GLU A 24 -30.21 -1.85 -35.76
C GLU A 24 -30.72 -2.61 -34.53
N ARG A 25 -31.02 -3.90 -34.67
CA ARG A 25 -31.51 -4.74 -33.57
C ARG A 25 -30.50 -4.82 -32.43
N ILE A 26 -29.24 -5.10 -32.73
CA ILE A 26 -28.16 -5.18 -31.73
C ILE A 26 -28.00 -3.84 -31.02
N PHE A 27 -28.00 -2.74 -31.77
CA PHE A 27 -27.83 -1.41 -31.21
C PHE A 27 -29.00 -0.99 -30.31
N LYS A 28 -30.24 -1.30 -30.69
CA LYS A 28 -31.41 -1.07 -29.85
C LYS A 28 -31.35 -1.88 -28.55
N ILE A 29 -30.94 -3.15 -28.61
CA ILE A 29 -30.77 -3.99 -27.40
C ILE A 29 -29.66 -3.41 -26.51
N PHE A 30 -28.51 -3.04 -27.08
CA PHE A 30 -27.43 -2.42 -26.31
C PHE A 30 -27.89 -1.14 -25.61
N THR A 31 -28.62 -0.30 -26.33
CA THR A 31 -29.15 0.97 -25.80
C THR A 31 -30.07 0.72 -24.61
N LYS A 32 -31.02 -0.22 -24.74
CA LYS A 32 -32.03 -0.50 -23.70
C LYS A 32 -31.47 -1.29 -22.53
N GLU A 33 -30.78 -2.38 -22.80
CA GLU A 33 -30.37 -3.34 -21.78
C GLU A 33 -28.99 -3.07 -21.17
N VAL A 34 -28.18 -2.24 -21.82
CA VAL A 34 -26.82 -1.94 -21.34
C VAL A 34 -26.68 -0.47 -21.01
N PHE A 35 -26.84 0.43 -21.99
CA PHE A 35 -26.63 1.86 -21.77
C PHE A 35 -27.66 2.47 -20.79
N ILE A 36 -28.96 2.37 -21.07
CA ILE A 36 -30.01 2.94 -20.22
C ILE A 36 -29.99 2.30 -18.83
N LYS A 37 -29.88 0.97 -18.74
CA LYS A 37 -29.79 0.28 -17.44
C LYS A 37 -28.55 0.71 -16.66
N SER A 38 -27.39 0.87 -17.31
CA SER A 38 -26.17 1.35 -16.63
C SER A 38 -26.33 2.76 -16.08
N LEU A 39 -27.05 3.65 -16.78
CA LEU A 39 -27.33 5.00 -16.29
C LEU A 39 -28.32 5.02 -15.13
N ILE A 40 -29.34 4.16 -15.15
CA ILE A 40 -30.36 4.10 -14.09
C ILE A 40 -29.80 3.43 -12.83
N GLN A 41 -29.10 2.31 -13.00
CA GLN A 41 -28.62 1.49 -11.88
C GLN A 41 -27.25 1.95 -11.36
N GLY A 42 -26.49 2.71 -12.16
CA GLY A 42 -25.20 3.24 -11.75
C GLY A 42 -24.26 2.13 -11.26
N ARG A 43 -23.90 2.19 -9.98
CA ARG A 43 -23.01 1.21 -9.33
C ARG A 43 -23.63 -0.19 -9.19
N ASP A 44 -24.95 -0.29 -9.20
CA ASP A 44 -25.68 -1.57 -9.07
C ASP A 44 -25.91 -2.27 -10.42
N PHE A 45 -25.45 -1.65 -11.52
CA PHE A 45 -25.55 -2.25 -12.84
C PHE A 45 -24.72 -3.53 -12.92
N ARG A 46 -25.37 -4.66 -13.16
CA ARG A 46 -24.70 -5.97 -13.16
C ARG A 46 -23.96 -6.21 -14.46
N TYR A 47 -22.66 -6.41 -14.34
CA TYR A 47 -21.78 -6.97 -15.36
C TYR A 47 -20.84 -7.98 -14.71
N LEU A 48 -20.29 -8.88 -15.51
CA LEU A 48 -19.27 -9.84 -15.09
C LEU A 48 -17.91 -9.36 -15.60
N GLU A 49 -16.90 -9.35 -14.74
CA GLU A 49 -15.53 -9.21 -15.20
C GLU A 49 -15.04 -10.56 -15.73
N ALA A 50 -14.47 -10.57 -16.94
CA ALA A 50 -14.04 -11.81 -17.57
C ALA A 50 -12.99 -12.58 -16.74
N VAL A 51 -12.22 -11.88 -15.91
CA VAL A 51 -11.23 -12.49 -14.99
C VAL A 51 -11.86 -13.26 -13.83
N ASP A 52 -13.12 -12.97 -13.50
CA ASP A 52 -13.81 -13.56 -12.37
C ASP A 52 -14.83 -14.64 -12.80
N LEU A 53 -14.94 -14.93 -14.10
CA LEU A 53 -15.88 -15.95 -14.61
C LEU A 53 -15.66 -17.32 -13.94
N ASP A 54 -14.40 -17.72 -13.76
CA ASP A 54 -14.04 -18.97 -13.09
C ASP A 54 -14.39 -18.92 -11.59
N LEU A 55 -14.25 -17.75 -10.96
CA LEU A 55 -14.58 -17.54 -9.54
C LEU A 55 -16.09 -17.65 -9.29
N TYR A 56 -16.90 -17.15 -10.22
CA TYR A 56 -18.35 -17.22 -10.15
C TYR A 56 -18.93 -18.54 -10.65
N GLY A 57 -18.09 -19.49 -11.09
CA GLY A 57 -18.53 -20.77 -11.65
C GLY A 57 -19.40 -20.61 -12.90
N VAL A 58 -19.18 -19.55 -13.69
CA VAL A 58 -19.97 -19.23 -14.89
C VAL A 58 -19.52 -20.13 -16.03
N THR A 59 -20.24 -21.24 -16.24
CA THR A 59 -19.92 -22.24 -17.26
C THR A 59 -20.62 -22.03 -18.60
N HIS A 60 -21.62 -21.13 -18.65
CA HIS A 60 -22.42 -20.86 -19.85
C HIS A 60 -21.86 -19.73 -20.73
N PHE A 61 -20.79 -19.06 -20.30
CA PHE A 61 -20.06 -18.14 -21.16
C PHE A 61 -19.19 -18.93 -22.15
N PRO A 62 -19.09 -18.53 -23.43
CA PRO A 62 -18.41 -19.36 -24.41
C PRO A 62 -16.89 -19.50 -24.12
N ALA A 63 -16.47 -20.73 -23.83
CA ALA A 63 -15.08 -21.04 -23.48
C ALA A 63 -14.07 -20.60 -24.55
N PHE A 64 -14.46 -20.60 -25.83
CA PHE A 64 -13.59 -20.23 -26.94
C PHE A 64 -13.12 -18.77 -26.92
N ILE A 65 -13.84 -17.85 -26.26
CA ILE A 65 -13.42 -16.45 -26.07
C ILE A 65 -13.08 -16.10 -24.62
N GLN A 66 -13.36 -16.99 -23.67
CA GLN A 66 -13.14 -16.75 -22.24
C GLN A 66 -11.69 -16.34 -21.97
N LYS A 67 -10.71 -17.12 -22.45
CA LYS A 67 -9.29 -16.84 -22.26
C LYS A 67 -8.91 -15.44 -22.75
N GLU A 68 -9.32 -15.06 -23.96
CA GLU A 68 -9.00 -13.75 -24.53
C GLU A 68 -9.72 -12.62 -23.80
N ALA A 69 -10.96 -12.83 -23.39
CA ALA A 69 -11.72 -11.86 -22.61
C ALA A 69 -11.09 -11.64 -21.22
N SER A 70 -10.66 -12.71 -20.54
CA SER A 70 -9.99 -12.66 -19.24
C SER A 70 -8.63 -11.97 -19.34
N ASN A 71 -7.81 -12.35 -20.34
CA ASN A 71 -6.51 -11.71 -20.59
C ASN A 71 -6.62 -10.20 -20.81
N ARG A 72 -7.75 -9.74 -21.36
CA ARG A 72 -8.01 -8.34 -21.70
C ARG A 72 -8.89 -7.63 -20.68
N LYS A 73 -9.27 -8.32 -19.58
CA LYS A 73 -10.14 -7.81 -18.50
C LYS A 73 -11.43 -7.18 -19.02
N LEU A 74 -12.06 -7.84 -19.98
CA LEU A 74 -13.28 -7.33 -20.61
C LEU A 74 -14.48 -7.44 -19.66
N LEU A 75 -15.40 -6.50 -19.81
CA LEU A 75 -16.68 -6.48 -19.10
C LEU A 75 -17.70 -7.25 -19.93
N ILE A 76 -18.44 -8.14 -19.30
CA ILE A 76 -19.44 -8.98 -19.95
C ILE A 76 -20.82 -8.62 -19.40
N VAL A 77 -21.69 -8.16 -20.29
CA VAL A 77 -23.09 -7.91 -19.96
C VAL A 77 -23.95 -8.98 -20.64
N GLU A 78 -24.62 -9.76 -19.80
CA GLU A 78 -25.54 -10.80 -20.25
C GLU A 78 -26.93 -10.22 -20.53
N THR A 79 -27.44 -10.43 -21.73
CA THR A 79 -28.86 -10.24 -22.04
C THR A 79 -29.51 -11.58 -22.38
N LYS A 80 -30.82 -11.56 -22.64
CA LYS A 80 -31.57 -12.77 -23.02
C LYS A 80 -30.97 -13.50 -24.23
N HIS A 81 -30.48 -12.77 -25.22
CA HIS A 81 -30.06 -13.33 -26.52
C HIS A 81 -28.64 -12.97 -26.94
N ILE A 82 -28.00 -12.01 -26.28
CA ILE A 82 -26.71 -11.44 -26.69
C ILE A 82 -25.80 -11.33 -25.48
N TRP A 83 -24.54 -11.71 -25.67
CA TRP A 83 -23.43 -11.33 -24.81
C TRP A 83 -22.80 -10.05 -25.34
N PHE A 84 -22.80 -9.00 -24.55
CA PHE A 84 -22.01 -7.80 -24.86
C PHE A 84 -20.68 -7.88 -24.14
N ILE A 85 -19.59 -7.82 -24.91
CA ILE A 85 -18.22 -7.91 -24.42
C ILE A 85 -17.61 -6.53 -24.65
N VAL A 86 -17.34 -5.78 -23.58
CA VAL A 86 -17.04 -4.35 -23.62
C VAL A 86 -15.69 -4.07 -22.99
N SER A 87 -14.92 -3.16 -23.57
CA SER A 87 -13.67 -2.68 -22.97
C SER A 87 -13.96 -1.77 -21.77
N PRO A 88 -13.14 -1.85 -20.71
CA PRO A 88 -13.20 -0.86 -19.64
C PRO A 88 -12.91 0.55 -20.17
N SER A 89 -13.38 1.58 -19.44
CA SER A 89 -13.10 2.98 -19.79
C SER A 89 -11.64 3.35 -19.51
N GLU A 90 -11.03 4.12 -20.40
CA GLU A 90 -9.67 4.67 -20.23
C GLU A 90 -9.63 5.84 -19.26
N THR A 91 -10.74 6.58 -19.15
CA THR A 91 -10.88 7.71 -18.22
C THR A 91 -11.68 7.27 -17.01
N LEU A 92 -11.14 7.53 -15.81
CA LEU A 92 -11.81 7.26 -14.53
C LEU A 92 -13.15 8.01 -14.46
N GLY A 93 -14.21 7.34 -13.99
CA GLY A 93 -15.56 7.92 -13.87
C GLY A 93 -16.36 7.99 -15.18
N SER A 94 -15.76 7.68 -16.33
CA SER A 94 -16.47 7.60 -17.60
C SER A 94 -17.19 6.26 -17.76
N ASN A 95 -18.41 6.30 -18.29
CA ASN A 95 -19.25 5.12 -18.46
C ASN A 95 -18.68 4.22 -19.60
N PRO A 96 -18.21 2.99 -19.28
CA PRO A 96 -17.69 2.08 -20.30
C PRO A 96 -18.78 1.67 -21.31
N PHE A 97 -20.06 1.75 -20.92
CA PHE A 97 -21.23 1.34 -21.70
C PHE A 97 -21.83 2.45 -22.58
N SER A 98 -21.10 3.54 -22.83
CA SER A 98 -21.64 4.64 -23.64
C SER A 98 -21.91 4.24 -25.11
N LEU A 99 -22.97 4.81 -25.69
CA LEU A 99 -23.35 4.54 -27.09
C LEU A 99 -22.24 4.94 -28.07
N ARG A 100 -21.58 6.09 -27.82
CA ARG A 100 -20.48 6.58 -28.65
C ARG A 100 -19.32 5.59 -28.68
N ARG A 101 -18.90 5.09 -27.51
CA ARG A 101 -17.83 4.08 -27.42
C ARG A 101 -18.23 2.79 -28.12
N PHE A 102 -19.45 2.32 -27.91
CA PHE A 102 -19.92 1.10 -28.52
C PHE A 102 -19.92 1.17 -30.06
N LEU A 103 -20.28 2.32 -30.64
CA LEU A 103 -20.30 2.51 -32.10
C LEU A 103 -18.94 2.85 -32.71
N ALA A 104 -17.98 3.39 -31.93
CA ALA A 104 -16.69 3.81 -32.45
C ALA A 104 -15.86 2.62 -33.00
N GLU A 105 -15.23 2.85 -34.16
CA GLU A 105 -14.23 1.98 -34.78
C GLU A 105 -13.05 2.83 -35.20
N ASP A 106 -11.85 2.53 -34.67
CA ASP A 106 -10.62 3.23 -35.01
C ASP A 106 -9.80 2.40 -35.99
N ILE A 107 -9.43 2.99 -37.12
CA ILE A 107 -8.64 2.32 -38.16
C ILE A 107 -7.17 2.67 -37.94
N THR A 108 -6.36 1.68 -37.60
CA THR A 108 -4.92 1.86 -37.40
C THR A 108 -4.16 0.68 -38.00
N GLY A 109 -3.13 0.95 -38.81
CA GLY A 109 -2.30 -0.09 -39.42
C GLY A 109 -3.07 -1.06 -40.34
N GLY A 110 -4.15 -0.61 -40.97
CA GLY A 110 -5.00 -1.44 -41.82
C GLY A 110 -6.00 -2.35 -41.07
N PHE A 111 -6.06 -2.25 -39.74
CA PHE A 111 -7.01 -3.00 -38.91
C PHE A 111 -7.97 -2.05 -38.18
N ALA A 112 -9.22 -2.50 -38.01
CA ALA A 112 -10.23 -1.80 -37.21
C ALA A 112 -10.20 -2.30 -35.77
N TYR A 113 -10.10 -1.37 -34.82
CA TYR A 113 -10.16 -1.55 -33.38
C TYR A 113 -11.44 -0.95 -32.80
N PHE A 114 -11.92 -1.49 -31.68
CA PHE A 114 -13.23 -1.09 -31.14
C PHE A 114 -13.35 -1.35 -29.64
N ASN A 115 -14.39 -0.78 -29.02
CA ASN A 115 -14.60 -0.82 -27.57
C ASN A 115 -15.66 -1.83 -27.12
N GLY A 116 -16.27 -2.56 -28.04
CA GLY A 116 -17.20 -3.61 -27.66
C GLY A 116 -17.61 -4.53 -28.80
N LEU A 117 -18.15 -5.68 -28.44
CA LEU A 117 -18.68 -6.69 -29.34
C LEU A 117 -20.04 -7.18 -28.86
N ALA A 118 -20.84 -7.63 -29.82
CA ALA A 118 -22.11 -8.28 -29.57
C ALA A 118 -22.03 -9.71 -30.13
N LEU A 119 -22.10 -10.69 -29.23
CA LEU A 119 -22.12 -12.10 -29.58
C LEU A 119 -23.52 -12.66 -29.36
N THR A 120 -24.18 -13.04 -30.45
CA THR A 120 -25.52 -13.65 -30.37
C THR A 120 -25.40 -15.09 -29.88
N LYS A 121 -26.09 -15.42 -28.78
CA LYS A 121 -25.98 -16.72 -28.11
C LYS A 121 -26.28 -17.91 -29.03
N SER A 122 -27.26 -17.78 -29.91
CA SER A 122 -27.65 -18.82 -30.86
C SER A 122 -26.63 -19.07 -31.99
N LEU A 123 -25.59 -18.23 -32.09
CA LEU A 123 -24.54 -18.36 -33.11
C LEU A 123 -23.22 -18.90 -32.52
N CYS A 124 -23.14 -19.06 -31.19
CA CYS A 124 -21.92 -19.49 -30.50
C CYS A 124 -21.44 -20.88 -30.93
N ASP A 125 -22.34 -21.76 -31.36
CA ASP A 125 -21.98 -23.14 -31.74
C ASP A 125 -21.46 -23.25 -33.18
N LYS A 126 -21.50 -22.16 -33.96
CA LYS A 126 -21.06 -22.16 -35.36
C LYS A 126 -19.55 -21.90 -35.47
N PRO A 127 -18.73 -22.84 -35.98
CA PRO A 127 -17.27 -22.68 -36.05
C PRO A 127 -16.81 -21.43 -36.80
N GLU A 128 -17.46 -21.09 -37.92
CA GLU A 128 -17.15 -19.89 -38.72
C GLU A 128 -17.35 -18.60 -37.91
N VAL A 129 -18.39 -18.56 -37.07
CA VAL A 129 -18.67 -17.41 -36.19
C VAL A 129 -17.65 -17.36 -35.05
N GLN A 130 -17.28 -18.50 -34.48
CA GLN A 130 -16.25 -18.57 -33.44
C GLN A 130 -14.91 -18.00 -33.93
N GLU A 131 -14.48 -18.37 -35.14
CA GLU A 131 -13.22 -17.89 -35.72
C GLU A 131 -13.23 -16.37 -35.95
N VAL A 132 -14.32 -15.84 -36.52
CA VAL A 132 -14.50 -14.40 -36.73
C VAL A 132 -14.54 -13.65 -35.39
N MET A 133 -15.26 -14.19 -34.41
CA MET A 133 -15.39 -13.56 -33.09
C MET A 133 -14.07 -13.57 -32.32
N LEU A 134 -13.25 -14.62 -32.43
CA LEU A 134 -11.89 -14.65 -31.90
C LEU A 134 -11.01 -13.56 -32.52
N LYS A 135 -11.08 -13.38 -33.84
CA LYS A 135 -10.37 -12.28 -34.53
C LYS A 135 -10.83 -10.91 -34.01
N PHE A 136 -12.12 -10.77 -33.72
CA PHE A 136 -12.68 -9.52 -33.22
C PHE A 136 -12.37 -9.25 -31.74
N VAL A 137 -12.46 -10.23 -30.85
CA VAL A 137 -12.10 -10.06 -29.43
C VAL A 137 -10.65 -9.61 -29.31
N ASN A 138 -9.77 -10.11 -30.18
CA ASN A 138 -8.38 -9.68 -30.25
C ASN A 138 -8.16 -8.21 -30.65
N ARG A 139 -9.18 -7.59 -31.27
CA ARG A 139 -9.21 -6.19 -31.72
C ARG A 139 -10.04 -5.29 -30.81
N ILE A 140 -10.55 -5.80 -29.69
CA ILE A 140 -11.09 -4.93 -28.63
C ILE A 140 -9.93 -4.17 -27.98
N PHE A 141 -10.08 -2.84 -27.85
CA PHE A 141 -9.19 -2.01 -27.06
C PHE A 141 -9.13 -2.54 -25.63
N SER A 142 -7.94 -2.92 -25.16
CA SER A 142 -7.72 -3.31 -23.77
C SER A 142 -6.62 -2.45 -23.17
N LEU A 143 -6.84 -1.94 -21.96
CA LEU A 143 -5.86 -1.20 -21.17
C LEU A 143 -4.51 -1.95 -21.07
N ASP A 144 -4.52 -3.28 -21.14
CA ASP A 144 -3.32 -4.12 -21.05
C ASP A 144 -2.35 -4.03 -22.25
N ARG A 145 -2.68 -3.37 -23.37
CA ARG A 145 -1.75 -3.24 -24.50
C ARG A 145 -0.58 -2.30 -24.24
N ASN A 146 -0.73 -1.36 -23.32
CA ASN A 146 0.30 -0.35 -23.00
C ASN A 146 0.92 -0.54 -21.61
N ILE A 147 0.57 -1.61 -20.90
CA ILE A 147 1.13 -1.92 -19.59
C ILE A 147 2.26 -2.94 -19.73
N SER A 148 3.41 -2.67 -19.13
CA SER A 148 4.55 -3.60 -19.10
C SER A 148 4.14 -4.98 -18.55
N ASP A 149 4.60 -6.04 -19.20
CA ASP A 149 4.33 -7.42 -18.77
C ASP A 149 4.97 -7.75 -17.41
N GLU A 150 6.08 -7.10 -17.09
CA GLU A 150 6.74 -7.18 -15.77
C GLU A 150 5.82 -6.63 -14.68
N LEU A 151 5.19 -5.48 -14.92
CA LEU A 151 4.23 -4.89 -13.96
C LEU A 151 2.99 -5.77 -13.79
N LYS A 152 2.50 -6.39 -14.87
CA LYS A 152 1.39 -7.36 -14.77
C LYS A 152 1.77 -8.58 -13.95
N LYS A 153 2.96 -9.15 -14.19
CA LYS A 153 3.48 -10.29 -13.42
C LYS A 153 3.62 -9.93 -11.95
N TYR A 154 4.14 -8.73 -11.66
CA TYR A 154 4.23 -8.23 -10.29
C TYR A 154 2.86 -8.08 -9.63
N ALA A 155 1.87 -7.51 -10.32
CA ALA A 155 0.50 -7.37 -9.81
C ALA A 155 -0.16 -8.73 -9.50
N ILE A 156 0.06 -9.75 -10.34
CA ILE A 156 -0.41 -11.12 -10.07
C ILE A 156 0.33 -11.70 -8.86
N HIS A 157 1.64 -11.50 -8.78
CA HIS A 157 2.49 -11.97 -7.69
C HIS A 157 2.05 -11.40 -6.33
N ILE A 158 1.89 -10.09 -6.19
CA ILE A 158 1.49 -9.48 -4.91
C ILE A 158 0.12 -9.98 -4.44
N ARG A 159 -0.85 -10.17 -5.35
CA ARG A 159 -2.16 -10.74 -5.03
C ARG A 159 -2.05 -12.20 -4.55
N LYS A 160 -1.19 -12.98 -5.21
CA LYS A 160 -0.90 -14.37 -4.82
C LYS A 160 -0.27 -14.44 -3.44
N MET A 161 0.67 -13.55 -3.14
CA MET A 161 1.33 -13.46 -1.82
C MET A 161 0.33 -13.22 -0.69
N VAL A 162 -0.65 -12.32 -0.87
CA VAL A 162 -1.70 -12.08 0.13
C VAL A 162 -2.45 -13.37 0.46
N LYS A 163 -2.94 -14.06 -0.57
CA LYS A 163 -3.81 -15.23 -0.41
C LYS A 163 -3.04 -16.46 0.09
N GLU A 164 -1.89 -16.75 -0.50
CA GLU A 164 -1.21 -18.03 -0.31
C GLU A 164 -0.14 -18.02 0.79
N GLN A 165 0.34 -16.85 1.19
CA GLN A 165 1.45 -16.74 2.16
C GLN A 165 1.09 -15.88 3.36
N PHE A 166 0.71 -14.62 3.15
CA PHE A 166 0.43 -13.67 4.24
C PHE A 166 -0.78 -14.08 5.08
N THR A 167 -1.88 -14.47 4.42
CA THR A 167 -3.10 -14.89 5.10
C THR A 167 -2.85 -16.09 6.02
N PRO A 168 -2.22 -17.19 5.56
CA PRO A 168 -1.83 -18.30 6.44
C PRO A 168 -0.92 -17.88 7.60
N ILE A 169 0.08 -17.02 7.39
CA ILE A 169 1.02 -16.63 8.46
C ILE A 169 0.28 -15.98 9.63
N LEU A 170 -0.65 -15.08 9.34
CA LEU A 170 -1.36 -14.32 10.38
C LEU A 170 -2.58 -15.09 10.92
N LEU A 171 -3.39 -15.69 10.06
CA LEU A 171 -4.69 -16.27 10.45
C LEU A 171 -4.65 -17.78 10.74
N ASP A 172 -3.50 -18.46 10.67
CA ASP A 172 -3.45 -19.88 11.07
C ASP A 172 -3.87 -20.01 12.55
N SER A 173 -4.98 -20.71 12.77
CA SER A 173 -5.59 -20.99 14.08
C SER A 173 -4.69 -21.77 15.05
N LYS A 174 -3.58 -22.33 14.59
CA LYS A 174 -2.67 -23.15 15.42
C LYS A 174 -1.72 -22.28 16.23
N PHE A 175 -2.17 -21.75 17.36
CA PHE A 175 -1.25 -21.45 18.46
C PHE A 175 -0.75 -22.82 18.97
N THR A 176 0.50 -23.17 18.65
CA THR A 176 1.06 -24.47 18.99
C THR A 176 1.02 -24.65 20.50
N ALA A 177 0.44 -25.77 20.97
CA ALA A 177 0.49 -26.19 22.37
C ALA A 177 1.89 -26.74 22.70
N ASP A 178 2.93 -26.01 22.34
CA ASP A 178 4.34 -26.35 22.55
C ASP A 178 4.91 -25.78 23.86
N GLY A 179 4.06 -25.11 24.66
CA GLY A 179 4.44 -24.46 25.91
C GLY A 179 5.12 -23.09 25.74
N SER A 180 5.25 -22.58 24.50
CA SER A 180 5.72 -21.21 24.28
C SER A 180 4.63 -20.18 24.66
N SER A 181 5.04 -19.03 25.20
CA SER A 181 4.07 -17.95 25.50
C SER A 181 3.42 -17.48 24.20
N ALA A 182 2.11 -17.19 24.25
CA ALA A 182 1.34 -16.70 23.11
C ALA A 182 2.01 -15.48 22.43
N GLU A 183 2.60 -14.60 23.24
CA GLU A 183 3.38 -13.43 22.80
C GLU A 183 4.56 -13.80 21.91
N LYS A 184 5.37 -14.80 22.30
CA LYS A 184 6.52 -15.25 21.49
C LYS A 184 6.07 -15.83 20.14
N THR A 185 4.94 -16.53 20.14
CA THR A 185 4.36 -17.06 18.90
C THR A 185 3.85 -15.95 17.98
N ILE A 186 3.17 -14.94 18.54
CA ILE A 186 2.71 -13.76 17.79
C ILE A 186 3.89 -12.99 17.20
N ALA A 187 4.92 -12.70 18.01
CA ALA A 187 6.12 -12.02 17.55
C ALA A 187 6.81 -12.77 16.41
N ARG A 188 6.98 -14.10 16.52
CA ARG A 188 7.58 -14.92 15.45
C ARG A 188 6.77 -14.88 14.15
N ARG A 189 5.44 -14.91 14.23
CA ARG A 189 4.57 -14.80 13.04
C ARG A 189 4.71 -13.44 12.36
N ILE A 190 4.75 -12.36 13.15
CA ILE A 190 4.91 -10.99 12.64
C ILE A 190 6.28 -10.82 11.98
N ILE A 191 7.37 -11.28 12.62
CA ILE A 191 8.71 -11.25 12.04
C ILE A 191 8.72 -11.99 10.69
N LYS A 192 8.18 -13.21 10.65
CA LYS A 192 8.09 -14.00 9.40
C LYS A 192 7.25 -13.29 8.33
N PHE A 193 6.16 -12.64 8.72
CA PHE A 193 5.33 -11.85 7.81
C PHE A 193 6.13 -10.68 7.21
N GLU A 194 6.82 -9.91 8.05
CA GLU A 194 7.60 -8.75 7.62
C GLU A 194 8.80 -9.12 6.74
N GLU A 195 9.52 -10.19 7.10
CA GLU A 195 10.62 -10.75 6.28
C GLU A 195 10.11 -11.13 4.90
N LEU A 196 8.96 -11.80 4.83
CA LEU A 196 8.38 -12.24 3.57
C LEU A 196 7.84 -11.06 2.73
N LEU A 197 7.18 -10.09 3.38
CA LEU A 197 6.72 -8.86 2.74
C LEU A 197 7.90 -8.11 2.13
N THR A 198 8.97 -7.94 2.89
CA THR A 198 10.17 -7.24 2.46
C THR A 198 10.86 -7.98 1.32
N SER A 199 11.19 -9.27 1.50
CA SER A 199 11.97 -10.05 0.53
C SER A 199 11.22 -10.35 -0.76
N SER A 200 9.90 -10.58 -0.70
CA SER A 200 9.13 -11.06 -1.84
C SER A 200 8.34 -9.97 -2.56
N VAL A 201 8.02 -8.85 -1.91
CA VAL A 201 7.20 -7.78 -2.49
C VAL A 201 7.95 -6.45 -2.54
N LEU A 202 8.39 -5.94 -1.41
CA LEU A 202 8.96 -4.58 -1.33
C LEU A 202 10.33 -4.48 -2.02
N ARG A 203 11.17 -5.50 -1.94
CA ARG A 203 12.48 -5.53 -2.61
C ARG A 203 12.41 -5.40 -4.13
N GLN A 204 11.30 -5.80 -4.75
CA GLN A 204 11.08 -5.66 -6.19
C GLN A 204 10.55 -4.27 -6.59
N LEU A 205 10.03 -3.51 -5.63
CA LEU A 205 9.35 -2.24 -5.88
C LEU A 205 10.24 -1.19 -6.60
N PRO A 206 11.53 -1.00 -6.25
CA PRO A 206 12.42 -0.09 -6.98
C PRO A 206 12.49 -0.36 -8.49
N THR A 207 12.56 -1.65 -8.87
CA THR A 207 12.60 -2.06 -10.27
C THR A 207 11.26 -1.81 -10.94
N MET A 208 10.14 -2.12 -10.28
CA MET A 208 8.80 -1.88 -10.83
C MET A 208 8.54 -0.38 -11.03
N ILE A 209 8.95 0.46 -10.09
CA ILE A 209 8.90 1.92 -10.22
C ILE A 209 9.71 2.37 -11.44
N SER A 210 10.94 1.87 -11.59
CA SER A 210 11.80 2.25 -12.73
C SER A 210 11.19 1.87 -14.07
N ILE A 211 10.51 0.73 -14.16
CA ILE A 211 9.78 0.31 -15.37
C ILE A 211 8.62 1.28 -15.62
N ALA A 212 7.85 1.59 -14.57
CA ALA A 212 6.65 2.40 -14.68
C ALA A 212 6.92 3.87 -15.04
N LYS A 213 8.08 4.44 -14.71
CA LYS A 213 8.43 5.85 -14.99
C LYS A 213 8.21 6.29 -16.45
N ASN A 214 8.35 5.37 -17.40
CA ASN A 214 8.32 5.69 -18.82
C ASN A 214 6.90 5.87 -19.39
N SER A 215 5.85 5.55 -18.64
CA SER A 215 4.46 5.56 -19.12
C SER A 215 3.49 5.94 -18.02
N GLU A 216 2.73 7.02 -18.21
CA GLU A 216 1.68 7.44 -17.26
C GLU A 216 0.69 6.30 -16.96
N PHE A 217 0.37 5.46 -17.95
CA PHE A 217 -0.47 4.27 -17.77
C PHE A 217 0.17 3.24 -16.82
N ASP A 218 1.47 3.01 -16.93
CA ASP A 218 2.20 2.11 -16.03
C ASP A 218 2.31 2.67 -14.62
N GLN A 219 2.52 3.99 -14.48
CA GLN A 219 2.54 4.68 -13.19
C GLN A 219 1.20 4.50 -12.47
N GLU A 220 0.09 4.81 -13.15
CA GLU A 220 -1.26 4.65 -12.61
C GLU A 220 -1.57 3.19 -12.29
N PHE A 221 -1.19 2.26 -13.17
CA PHE A 221 -1.39 0.84 -12.95
C PHE A 221 -0.66 0.35 -11.69
N LEU A 222 0.64 0.63 -11.57
CA LEU A 222 1.44 0.20 -10.43
C LEU A 222 0.89 0.82 -9.14
N PHE A 223 0.62 2.12 -9.15
CA PHE A 223 0.12 2.84 -7.98
C PHE A 223 -1.23 2.27 -7.51
N HIS A 224 -2.19 2.08 -8.41
CA HIS A 224 -3.49 1.50 -8.07
C HIS A 224 -3.36 0.08 -7.50
N ARG A 225 -2.44 -0.73 -8.03
CA ARG A 225 -2.20 -2.10 -7.53
C ARG A 225 -1.56 -2.10 -6.15
N LEU A 226 -0.65 -1.18 -5.87
CA LEU A 226 -0.06 -1.00 -4.54
C LEU A 226 -1.13 -0.57 -3.53
N ASN A 227 -1.99 0.41 -3.87
CA ASN A 227 -3.07 0.84 -2.98
C ASN A 227 -4.02 -0.32 -2.64
N GLY A 228 -4.42 -1.11 -3.64
CA GLY A 228 -5.24 -2.30 -3.41
C GLY A 228 -4.53 -3.32 -2.50
N PHE A 229 -3.25 -3.57 -2.76
CA PHE A 229 -2.44 -4.49 -1.97
C PHE A 229 -2.28 -4.06 -0.50
N PHE A 230 -1.93 -2.80 -0.23
CA PHE A 230 -1.80 -2.31 1.15
C PHE A 230 -3.13 -2.33 1.89
N ASN A 231 -4.23 -1.97 1.23
CA ASN A 231 -5.57 -2.12 1.82
C ASN A 231 -5.89 -3.57 2.21
N GLU A 232 -5.58 -4.54 1.35
CA GLU A 232 -5.75 -5.95 1.67
C GLU A 232 -4.87 -6.40 2.86
N LEU A 233 -3.61 -5.95 2.92
CA LEU A 233 -2.74 -6.22 4.07
C LEU A 233 -3.29 -5.63 5.37
N LEU A 234 -3.78 -4.39 5.33
CA LEU A 234 -4.33 -3.72 6.51
C LEU A 234 -5.60 -4.40 7.02
N ILE A 235 -6.49 -4.83 6.12
CA ILE A 235 -7.66 -5.64 6.48
C ILE A 235 -7.21 -6.96 7.13
N LEU A 236 -6.21 -7.62 6.56
CA LEU A 236 -5.67 -8.86 7.10
C LEU A 236 -5.07 -8.67 8.51
N ILE A 237 -4.27 -7.63 8.72
CA ILE A 237 -3.67 -7.30 10.01
C ILE A 237 -4.76 -6.93 11.03
N LYS A 238 -5.76 -6.15 10.63
CA LYS A 238 -6.90 -5.82 11.48
C LYS A 238 -7.66 -7.08 11.92
N ASN A 239 -7.93 -8.00 10.99
CA ASN A 239 -8.55 -9.29 11.30
C ASN A 239 -7.69 -10.13 12.26
N PHE A 240 -6.37 -10.13 12.09
CA PHE A 240 -5.46 -10.78 13.03
C PHE A 240 -5.55 -10.18 14.44
N ARG A 241 -5.58 -8.84 14.55
CA ARG A 241 -5.75 -8.12 15.83
C ARG A 241 -7.13 -8.30 16.47
N MET A 242 -8.14 -8.78 15.73
CA MET A 242 -9.42 -9.16 16.35
C MET A 242 -9.29 -10.43 17.21
N HIS A 243 -8.23 -11.22 17.05
CA HIS A 243 -7.96 -12.36 17.92
C HIS A 243 -7.55 -11.90 19.33
N PRO A 244 -8.12 -12.43 20.42
CA PRO A 244 -7.88 -11.93 21.78
C PRO A 244 -6.41 -11.85 22.18
N LEU A 245 -5.62 -12.86 21.80
CA LEU A 245 -4.17 -12.91 22.10
C LEU A 245 -3.36 -11.85 21.34
N ALA A 246 -3.81 -11.42 20.16
CA ALA A 246 -3.09 -10.48 19.30
C ALA A 246 -3.58 -9.03 19.44
N ARG A 247 -4.75 -8.81 20.04
CA ARG A 247 -5.42 -7.51 20.12
C ARG A 247 -4.56 -6.41 20.75
N HIS A 248 -3.91 -6.75 21.85
CA HIS A 248 -3.06 -5.86 22.65
C HIS A 248 -1.58 -6.20 22.54
N ALA A 249 -1.20 -7.06 21.58
CA ALA A 249 0.20 -7.37 21.36
C ALA A 249 0.88 -6.17 20.70
N PHE A 250 1.85 -5.58 21.38
CA PHE A 250 2.63 -4.41 20.93
C PHE A 250 3.15 -4.59 19.50
N VAL A 251 3.77 -5.75 19.22
CA VAL A 251 4.29 -6.12 17.90
C VAL A 251 3.22 -6.12 16.79
N ALA A 252 1.97 -6.47 17.12
CA ALA A 252 0.88 -6.52 16.14
C ALA A 252 0.35 -5.13 15.82
N GLN A 253 0.31 -4.25 16.84
CA GLN A 253 -0.01 -2.83 16.66
C GLN A 253 1.06 -2.16 15.80
N HIS A 254 2.33 -2.37 16.12
CA HIS A 254 3.44 -1.77 15.36
C HIS A 254 3.49 -2.25 13.91
N LEU A 255 3.21 -3.54 13.64
CA LEU A 255 3.08 -4.02 12.25
C LEU A 255 2.03 -3.20 11.48
N GLN A 256 0.87 -2.92 12.08
CA GLN A 256 -0.17 -2.10 11.46
C GLN A 256 0.31 -0.68 11.20
N LEU A 257 0.95 -0.03 12.19
CA LEU A 257 1.51 1.32 12.06
C LEU A 257 2.51 1.39 10.90
N ARG A 258 3.42 0.42 10.80
CA ARG A 258 4.45 0.38 9.75
C ARG A 258 3.86 0.20 8.36
N VAL A 259 2.85 -0.66 8.21
CA VAL A 259 2.18 -0.87 6.91
C VAL A 259 1.36 0.36 6.51
N LEU A 260 0.64 0.99 7.46
CA LEU A 260 -0.07 2.26 7.22
C LEU A 260 0.90 3.36 6.79
N ALA A 261 2.00 3.51 7.53
CA ALA A 261 3.00 4.53 7.25
C ALA A 261 3.67 4.33 5.90
N LEU A 262 3.98 3.07 5.51
CA LEU A 262 4.56 2.80 4.19
C LEU A 262 3.60 3.19 3.07
N ASP A 263 2.30 2.88 3.19
CA ASP A 263 1.30 3.31 2.22
C ASP A 263 1.28 4.85 2.11
N VAL A 264 1.23 5.57 3.24
CA VAL A 264 1.27 7.03 3.24
C VAL A 264 2.57 7.60 2.66
N LEU A 265 3.73 6.99 2.94
CA LEU A 265 5.01 7.36 2.32
C LEU A 265 4.93 7.23 0.79
N ILE A 266 4.32 6.15 0.28
CA ILE A 266 4.12 5.97 -1.16
C ILE A 266 3.16 7.02 -1.72
N GLN A 267 2.04 7.32 -1.04
CA GLN A 267 1.08 8.33 -1.48
C GLN A 267 1.72 9.72 -1.57
N LYS A 268 2.40 10.16 -0.50
CA LYS A 268 3.03 11.50 -0.42
C LYS A 268 4.14 11.70 -1.43
N ASN A 269 4.89 10.63 -1.73
CA ASN A 269 6.02 10.68 -2.65
C ASN A 269 5.64 10.29 -4.07
N ARG A 270 4.36 10.07 -4.39
CA ARG A 270 3.91 9.66 -5.74
C ARG A 270 4.55 10.47 -6.87
N GLY A 271 4.57 11.79 -6.73
CA GLY A 271 5.21 12.69 -7.71
C GLY A 271 6.69 12.40 -7.90
N ALA A 272 7.45 12.29 -6.81
CA ALA A 272 8.89 12.01 -6.86
C ALA A 272 9.22 10.56 -7.26
N ILE A 273 8.39 9.59 -6.87
CA ILE A 273 8.49 8.17 -7.24
C ILE A 273 8.43 8.01 -8.76
N PHE A 274 7.53 8.74 -9.43
CA PHE A 274 7.31 8.63 -10.86
C PHE A 274 7.94 9.75 -11.68
N ASP A 275 8.70 10.64 -11.05
CA ASP A 275 9.49 11.65 -11.73
C ASP A 275 10.60 10.97 -12.56
N PRO A 276 10.65 11.16 -13.88
CA PRO A 276 11.69 10.57 -14.73
C PRO A 276 13.07 11.21 -14.52
N THR A 277 13.14 12.40 -13.90
CA THR A 277 14.40 13.11 -13.62
C THR A 277 15.08 12.64 -12.35
N ILE A 278 14.32 12.09 -11.40
CA ILE A 278 14.84 11.58 -10.13
C ILE A 278 15.15 10.10 -10.31
N SER A 279 16.36 9.66 -9.99
CA SER A 279 16.65 8.21 -10.03
C SER A 279 16.05 7.50 -8.81
N THR A 280 15.84 6.18 -8.87
CA THR A 280 15.35 5.43 -7.70
C THR A 280 16.35 5.45 -6.54
N GLU A 281 17.64 5.57 -6.86
CA GLU A 281 18.73 5.71 -5.90
C GLU A 281 18.71 7.08 -5.21
N GLU A 282 18.60 8.16 -5.99
CA GLU A 282 18.48 9.52 -5.47
C GLU A 282 17.25 9.69 -4.57
N LEU A 283 16.11 9.10 -4.95
CA LEU A 283 14.92 9.10 -4.09
C LEU A 283 15.19 8.37 -2.76
N ARG A 284 15.94 7.25 -2.80
CA ARG A 284 16.31 6.50 -1.60
C ARG A 284 17.20 7.34 -0.68
N GLU A 285 18.23 7.96 -1.22
CA GLU A 285 19.14 8.85 -0.47
C GLU A 285 18.35 9.98 0.20
N LYS A 286 17.50 10.68 -0.57
CA LYS A 286 16.67 11.78 -0.05
C LYS A 286 15.71 11.34 1.05
N LEU A 287 15.10 10.16 0.92
CA LEU A 287 14.24 9.61 1.98
C LEU A 287 15.05 9.16 3.20
N GLY A 288 16.31 8.75 3.00
CA GLY A 288 17.21 8.32 4.07
C GLY A 288 17.82 9.45 4.90
N GLU A 289 17.91 10.67 4.37
CA GLU A 289 18.42 11.85 5.10
C GLU A 289 17.73 12.05 6.45
N ALA A 290 16.42 11.79 6.51
CA ALA A 290 15.65 11.93 7.74
C ALA A 290 16.13 11.02 8.87
N MET A 291 16.51 9.79 8.54
CA MET A 291 17.03 8.85 9.54
C MET A 291 18.47 9.20 9.94
N ASN A 292 19.28 9.69 9.01
CA ASN A 292 20.64 10.14 9.31
C ASN A 292 20.61 11.30 10.31
N ASP A 293 19.78 12.33 10.07
CA ASP A 293 19.61 13.46 10.99
C ASP A 293 19.13 13.01 12.38
N ILE A 294 18.20 12.06 12.45
CA ILE A 294 17.72 11.50 13.73
C ILE A 294 18.85 10.77 14.46
N ARG A 295 19.65 9.96 13.76
CA ARG A 295 20.78 9.23 14.35
C ARG A 295 21.86 10.17 14.87
N GLU A 296 22.23 11.18 14.10
CA GLU A 296 23.23 12.17 14.52
C GLU A 296 22.76 12.89 15.80
N SER A 297 21.50 13.35 15.83
CA SER A 297 20.92 13.96 17.03
C SER A 297 20.85 13.00 18.21
N TYR A 298 20.58 11.71 17.97
CA TYR A 298 20.50 10.69 19.00
C TYR A 298 21.87 10.38 19.61
N GLU A 299 22.89 10.24 18.77
CA GLU A 299 24.27 9.99 19.20
C GLU A 299 24.83 11.19 19.99
N GLU A 300 24.57 12.42 19.53
CA GLU A 300 24.92 13.63 20.28
C GLU A 300 24.22 13.66 21.64
N GLY A 301 22.91 13.39 21.67
CA GLY A 301 22.15 13.32 22.91
C GLY A 301 22.69 12.27 23.88
N LEU A 302 23.07 11.08 23.39
CA LEU A 302 23.63 10.02 24.23
C LEU A 302 25.00 10.38 24.81
N ASN A 303 25.85 11.07 24.02
CA ASN A 303 27.14 11.54 24.51
C ASN A 303 26.94 12.58 25.62
N ASN A 304 26.03 13.55 25.42
CA ASN A 304 25.68 14.54 26.44
C ASN A 304 25.10 13.88 27.69
N MET A 305 24.26 12.86 27.52
CA MET A 305 23.68 12.10 28.63
C MET A 305 24.76 11.38 29.44
N ALA A 306 25.72 10.74 28.77
CA ALA A 306 26.83 10.06 29.42
C ALA A 306 27.71 11.04 30.24
N GLU A 307 27.96 12.25 29.72
CA GLU A 307 28.66 13.30 30.46
C GLU A 307 27.88 13.74 31.72
N ILE A 308 26.56 13.93 31.61
CA ILE A 308 25.70 14.26 32.75
C ILE A 308 25.71 13.13 33.79
N GLU A 309 25.64 11.87 33.36
CA GLU A 309 25.68 10.71 34.26
C GLU A 309 27.01 10.57 35.00
N GLU A 310 28.13 10.87 34.33
CA GLU A 310 29.44 10.92 34.98
C GLU A 310 29.48 12.02 36.05
N LEU A 311 28.96 13.21 35.75
CA LEU A 311 28.86 14.30 36.71
C LEU A 311 27.96 13.95 37.89
N ILE A 312 26.84 13.25 37.66
CA ILE A 312 25.95 12.74 38.71
C ILE A 312 26.68 11.74 39.60
N ALA A 313 27.41 10.78 39.03
CA ALA A 313 28.17 9.78 39.77
C ALA A 313 29.25 10.43 40.65
N ASN A 314 29.99 11.39 40.09
CA ASN A 314 31.01 12.15 40.80
C ASN A 314 30.43 12.98 41.96
N THR A 315 29.27 13.61 41.75
CA THR A 315 28.58 14.42 42.77
C THR A 315 28.05 13.54 43.90
N LYS A 316 27.40 12.40 43.58
CA LYS A 316 26.96 11.42 44.59
C LYS A 316 28.11 10.88 45.43
N ALA A 317 29.21 10.49 44.78
CA ALA A 317 30.39 9.97 45.48
C ALA A 317 31.02 11.02 46.43
N TYR A 318 30.95 12.31 46.08
CA TYR A 318 31.37 13.40 46.95
C TYR A 318 30.44 13.54 48.17
N ASP A 319 29.12 13.56 47.95
CA ASP A 319 28.12 13.70 49.01
C ASP A 319 28.15 12.51 49.99
N ASP A 320 28.27 11.28 49.48
CA ASP A 320 28.39 10.07 50.30
C ASP A 320 29.65 10.11 51.17
N LYS A 321 30.80 10.53 50.62
CA LYS A 321 32.05 10.69 51.38
C LYS A 321 31.98 11.84 52.39
N LYS A 322 31.25 12.92 52.09
CA LYS A 322 31.02 14.03 53.02
C LYS A 322 30.14 13.61 54.20
N ALA A 323 29.18 12.72 53.96
CA ALA A 323 28.30 12.14 54.98
C ALA A 323 28.98 11.05 55.82
N SER A 324 29.88 10.25 55.23
CA SER A 324 30.52 9.09 55.88
C SER A 324 31.96 9.32 56.39
N GLY A 325 32.66 10.37 55.94
CA GLY A 325 34.10 10.56 56.17
C GLY A 325 34.48 11.48 57.34
N GLY A 326 35.54 11.08 58.07
CA GLY A 326 36.21 11.91 59.08
C GLY A 326 36.90 13.16 58.51
N PHE A 327 37.28 14.11 59.38
CA PHE A 327 37.72 15.48 59.05
C PHE A 327 38.77 15.59 57.91
N PHE A 328 39.68 14.60 57.77
CA PHE A 328 40.71 14.56 56.73
C PHE A 328 40.21 14.09 55.36
N ALA A 329 39.14 13.30 55.28
CA ALA A 329 38.52 12.90 54.00
C ALA A 329 37.84 14.08 53.30
N LYS A 330 37.51 15.14 54.05
CA LYS A 330 36.86 16.38 53.56
C LYS A 330 37.82 17.38 52.91
N LEU A 331 39.14 17.19 53.07
CA LEU A 331 40.16 18.17 52.65
C LEU A 331 40.82 17.87 51.29
N GLY A 332 40.59 16.67 50.72
CA GLY A 332 41.31 16.17 49.54
C GLY A 332 40.52 16.09 48.23
N PHE A 333 39.24 16.46 48.20
CA PHE A 333 38.41 16.41 47.00
C PHE A 333 37.91 17.80 46.62
N GLY A 334 38.12 18.19 45.36
CA GLY A 334 37.53 19.40 44.79
C GLY A 334 36.00 19.33 44.90
N LYS A 335 35.38 20.43 45.35
CA LYS A 335 33.91 20.54 45.42
C LYS A 335 33.34 20.34 44.00
N PRO A 336 32.27 19.54 43.82
CA PRO A 336 31.59 19.43 42.54
C PRO A 336 31.18 20.80 42.01
N LYS A 337 31.29 20.98 40.70
CA LYS A 337 30.95 22.24 40.02
C LYS A 337 29.44 22.50 40.01
N TYR A 338 28.64 21.44 39.96
CA TYR A 338 27.19 21.47 39.87
C TYR A 338 26.55 20.73 41.06
N THR A 339 25.31 21.06 41.37
CA THR A 339 24.47 20.38 42.35
C THR A 339 23.73 19.20 41.72
N MET A 340 23.26 18.27 42.57
CA MET A 340 22.43 17.15 42.11
C MET A 340 21.13 17.57 41.44
N GLU A 341 20.56 18.72 41.84
CA GLU A 341 19.32 19.22 41.25
C GLU A 341 19.58 19.83 39.87
N GLU A 342 20.61 20.66 39.71
CA GLU A 342 21.04 21.21 38.42
C GLU A 342 21.34 20.10 37.39
N LEU A 343 21.95 18.99 37.84
CA LEU A 343 22.24 17.85 36.95
C LEU A 343 20.97 17.04 36.57
N ARG A 344 19.96 17.00 37.43
CA ARG A 344 18.66 16.38 37.11
C ARG A 344 17.87 17.25 36.15
N GLU A 345 17.85 18.56 36.36
CA GLU A 345 17.27 19.53 35.44
C GLU A 345 17.94 19.44 34.07
N ALA A 346 19.28 19.44 34.01
CA ALA A 346 20.01 19.29 32.75
C ALA A 346 19.67 17.97 32.02
N LYS A 347 19.50 16.86 32.76
CA LYS A 347 19.06 15.58 32.18
C LYS A 347 17.63 15.66 31.60
N GLN A 348 16.72 16.33 32.31
CA GLN A 348 15.35 16.53 31.85
C GLN A 348 15.28 17.47 30.65
N GLU A 349 16.05 18.56 30.67
CA GLU A 349 16.19 19.50 29.54
C GLU A 349 16.70 18.78 28.28
N LEU A 350 17.73 17.94 28.41
CA LEU A 350 18.26 17.14 27.29
C LEU A 350 17.19 16.21 26.68
N ASN A 351 16.39 15.55 27.53
CA ASN A 351 15.27 14.74 27.07
C ASN A 351 14.21 15.58 26.35
N GLU A 352 13.86 16.75 26.87
CA GLU A 352 12.91 17.65 26.22
C GLU A 352 13.43 18.20 24.89
N GLU A 353 14.71 18.56 24.82
CA GLU A 353 15.37 19.02 23.60
C GLU A 353 15.29 17.97 22.50
N PHE A 354 15.65 16.72 22.81
CA PHE A 354 15.59 15.64 21.83
C PHE A 354 14.14 15.32 21.41
N PHE A 355 13.18 15.31 22.35
CA PHE A 355 11.76 15.17 22.04
C PHE A 355 11.31 16.21 21.01
N VAL A 356 11.63 17.49 21.27
CA VAL A 356 11.28 18.60 20.38
C VAL A 356 11.99 18.47 19.04
N GLU A 357 13.22 17.96 19.03
CA GLU A 357 13.99 17.76 17.81
C GLU A 357 13.36 16.72 16.88
N ILE A 358 12.89 15.58 17.40
CA ILE A 358 12.13 14.60 16.58
C ILE A 358 10.91 15.26 15.92
N VAL A 359 10.17 16.09 16.66
CA VAL A 359 9.01 16.83 16.13
C VAL A 359 9.43 17.85 15.06
N ARG A 360 10.59 18.50 15.22
CA ARG A 360 11.15 19.43 14.22
C ARG A 360 11.60 18.69 12.97
N LEU A 361 12.31 17.58 13.12
CA LEU A 361 12.75 16.73 12.02
C LEU A 361 11.56 16.18 11.22
N ALA A 362 10.47 15.77 11.89
CA ALA A 362 9.23 15.39 11.22
C ALA A 362 8.65 16.51 10.34
N LYS A 363 8.78 17.78 10.76
CA LYS A 363 8.34 18.95 9.99
C LYS A 363 9.32 19.31 8.86
N LYS A 364 10.62 19.09 9.05
CA LYS A 364 11.68 19.30 8.04
C LYS A 364 11.55 18.26 6.92
N HIS A 365 11.38 17.00 7.30
CA HIS A 365 11.42 15.82 6.43
C HIS A 365 10.03 15.24 6.12
N LYS A 366 9.06 16.07 5.76
CA LYS A 366 7.64 15.65 5.56
C LYS A 366 7.42 14.53 4.54
N GLN A 367 8.36 14.38 3.60
CA GLN A 367 8.36 13.34 2.58
C GLN A 367 8.88 12.00 3.12
N ALA A 368 9.73 12.00 4.14
CA ALA A 368 10.37 10.81 4.69
C ALA A 368 9.81 10.39 6.07
N ILE A 369 9.10 11.28 6.75
CA ILE A 369 8.49 11.03 8.06
C ILE A 369 6.97 11.14 7.97
N VAL A 370 6.28 10.19 8.59
CA VAL A 370 4.82 10.16 8.74
C VAL A 370 4.47 10.27 10.21
N TYR A 371 3.68 11.28 10.57
CA TYR A 371 3.02 11.33 11.87
C TYR A 371 1.75 10.48 11.81
N VAL A 372 1.79 9.28 12.38
CA VAL A 372 0.79 8.24 12.11
C VAL A 372 -0.62 8.65 12.52
N GLU A 373 -0.81 9.17 13.73
CA GLU A 373 -2.13 9.57 14.25
C GLU A 373 -2.77 10.74 13.46
N TYR A 374 -1.95 11.56 12.81
CA TYR A 374 -2.44 12.74 12.07
C TYR A 374 -2.61 12.48 10.58
N GLU A 375 -1.82 11.58 10.01
CA GLU A 375 -1.71 11.38 8.56
C GLU A 375 -2.29 10.05 8.07
N THR A 376 -2.81 9.23 8.98
CA THR A 376 -3.44 7.94 8.68
C THR A 376 -4.81 7.83 9.37
N ASP A 377 -5.60 6.83 8.98
CA ASP A 377 -6.84 6.47 9.67
C ASP A 377 -6.60 5.63 10.95
N PHE A 378 -5.40 5.67 11.53
CA PHE A 378 -5.10 5.00 12.79
C PHE A 378 -5.83 5.71 13.95
N GLU A 379 -6.30 4.93 14.92
CA GLU A 379 -6.95 5.49 16.11
C GLU A 379 -5.95 6.32 16.91
N ILE A 380 -6.33 7.55 17.27
CA ILE A 380 -5.48 8.42 18.10
C ILE A 380 -5.16 7.68 19.40
N ASN A 381 -3.88 7.48 19.66
CA ASN A 381 -3.40 6.95 20.92
C ASN A 381 -3.22 8.12 21.89
N GLU A 382 -3.86 8.04 23.07
CA GLU A 382 -3.81 9.10 24.08
C GLU A 382 -2.50 9.09 24.88
N ASP A 383 -1.76 7.98 24.85
CA ASP A 383 -0.53 7.80 25.61
C ASP A 383 0.72 8.12 24.78
N TYR A 384 0.68 7.89 23.47
CA TYR A 384 1.83 8.04 22.57
C TYR A 384 1.44 8.61 21.20
N ARG A 385 2.35 9.41 20.63
CA ARG A 385 2.38 9.73 19.20
C ARG A 385 3.46 8.93 18.49
N HIS A 386 3.20 8.52 17.25
CA HIS A 386 4.12 7.69 16.49
C HIS A 386 4.63 8.43 15.26
N TYR A 387 5.96 8.47 15.12
CA TYR A 387 6.64 8.95 13.94
C TYR A 387 7.23 7.77 13.19
N ALA A 388 6.73 7.53 11.98
CA ALA A 388 7.24 6.51 11.10
C ALA A 388 8.23 7.10 10.11
N ILE A 389 9.48 6.60 10.09
CA ILE A 389 10.56 7.16 9.28
C ILE A 389 10.95 6.16 8.19
N ALA A 390 11.06 6.65 6.96
CA ALA A 390 11.51 5.87 5.81
C ALA A 390 12.87 5.20 6.09
N ASN A 391 13.07 4.01 5.54
CA ASN A 391 14.31 3.28 5.74
C ASN A 391 15.46 3.92 4.95
N GLU A 392 16.60 4.13 5.58
CA GLU A 392 17.76 4.80 4.99
C GLU A 392 18.45 3.97 3.90
N SER A 393 18.57 2.66 4.12
CA SER A 393 19.30 1.77 3.19
C SER A 393 18.42 1.24 2.06
N TYR A 394 17.11 1.19 2.27
CA TYR A 394 16.16 0.54 1.37
C TYR A 394 14.99 1.44 0.96
N GLY A 395 14.84 2.64 1.51
CA GLY A 395 13.76 3.56 1.18
C GLY A 395 12.38 2.89 1.31
N LEU A 396 11.65 2.88 0.20
CA LEU A 396 10.33 2.24 0.08
C LEU A 396 10.39 0.72 -0.11
N ALA A 397 11.57 0.14 -0.28
CA ALA A 397 11.77 -1.30 -0.43
C ALA A 397 11.81 -2.07 0.91
N ARG A 398 11.53 -1.38 2.02
CA ARG A 398 11.40 -1.93 3.36
C ARG A 398 10.37 -1.15 4.17
N LEU A 399 9.76 -1.80 5.17
CA LEU A 399 8.86 -1.12 6.11
C LEU A 399 9.61 -0.02 6.89
N PRO A 400 8.99 1.14 7.15
CA PRO A 400 9.60 2.25 7.89
C PRO A 400 9.87 1.85 9.34
N TYR A 401 10.73 2.60 10.02
CA TYR A 401 10.92 2.48 11.46
C TYR A 401 9.86 3.29 12.20
N ILE A 402 9.58 2.95 13.45
CA ILE A 402 8.64 3.68 14.31
C ILE A 402 9.41 4.22 15.51
N ILE A 403 9.24 5.50 15.80
CA ILE A 403 9.58 6.12 17.09
C ILE A 403 8.26 6.46 17.79
N ALA A 404 8.05 5.89 18.97
CA ALA A 404 6.95 6.27 19.85
C ALA A 404 7.43 7.36 20.82
N LEU A 405 6.76 8.51 20.81
CA LEU A 405 6.99 9.56 21.81
C LEU A 405 5.79 9.60 22.75
N PRO A 406 5.98 9.63 24.07
CA PRO A 406 4.86 9.75 24.99
C PRO A 406 4.18 11.11 24.83
N GLU A 407 2.86 11.17 25.04
CA GLU A 407 2.14 12.44 25.07
C GLU A 407 2.55 13.28 26.29
N ASP A 408 2.80 12.62 27.42
CA ASP A 408 3.45 13.24 28.58
C ASP A 408 4.96 13.31 28.38
N ARG A 409 5.46 14.51 28.08
CA ARG A 409 6.88 14.77 27.81
C ARG A 409 7.79 14.47 28.99
N GLU A 410 7.29 14.57 30.23
CA GLU A 410 8.09 14.30 31.42
C GLU A 410 8.45 12.81 31.54
N THR A 411 7.68 11.94 30.87
CA THR A 411 7.93 10.49 30.84
C THR A 411 8.88 10.06 29.73
N PHE A 412 9.28 10.96 28.84
CA PHE A 412 10.22 10.66 27.78
C PHE A 412 11.64 10.46 28.33
N SER A 413 12.31 9.43 27.84
CA SER A 413 13.73 9.14 28.11
C SER A 413 14.43 8.78 26.82
N LEU A 414 15.51 9.52 26.53
CA LEU A 414 16.39 9.24 25.39
C LEU A 414 16.97 7.82 25.46
N GLU A 415 17.30 7.37 26.66
CA GLU A 415 17.91 6.06 26.89
C GLU A 415 16.93 4.91 26.60
N ALA A 416 15.64 5.12 26.89
CA ALA A 416 14.60 4.13 26.65
C ALA A 416 14.31 3.88 25.15
N LEU A 417 14.73 4.79 24.26
CA LEU A 417 14.59 4.57 22.81
C LEU A 417 15.36 3.34 22.33
N LYS A 418 16.47 2.98 22.98
CA LYS A 418 17.25 1.77 22.65
C LYS A 418 16.51 0.46 22.93
N ASP A 419 15.64 0.49 23.93
CA ASP A 419 14.88 -0.68 24.40
C ASP A 419 13.54 -0.82 23.66
N ASP A 420 13.17 0.17 22.85
CA ASP A 420 12.00 0.07 22.00
C ASP A 420 12.27 -1.02 20.94
N VAL A 421 11.39 -2.02 20.82
CA VAL A 421 11.59 -3.27 20.03
C VAL A 421 11.99 -3.02 18.57
N TYR A 422 11.81 -1.79 18.08
CA TYR A 422 12.15 -1.37 16.74
C TYR A 422 13.49 -0.63 16.64
N TRP A 423 14.11 -0.20 17.75
CA TRP A 423 15.51 0.26 17.82
C TRP A 423 16.51 -0.90 17.67
N GLU A 424 16.24 -2.08 18.27
CA GLU A 424 17.06 -3.29 18.07
C GLU A 424 17.07 -3.79 16.61
N ILE A 425 16.03 -3.47 15.83
CA ILE A 425 16.04 -3.71 14.37
C ILE A 425 17.07 -2.82 13.68
N PHE A 426 17.43 -1.64 14.20
CA PHE A 426 18.50 -0.81 13.65
C PHE A 426 19.89 -1.40 13.88
N ASP A 427 20.12 -2.09 15.00
CA ASP A 427 21.41 -2.73 15.30
C ASP A 427 21.60 -4.09 14.61
N GLN A 428 20.53 -4.87 14.40
CA GLN A 428 20.64 -6.22 13.84
C GLN A 428 20.84 -6.28 12.31
N ILE A 429 20.65 -5.18 11.58
CA ILE A 429 20.79 -5.16 10.11
C ILE A 429 22.25 -5.02 9.65
N TYR A 430 23.19 -4.71 10.56
CA TYR A 430 24.62 -4.65 10.22
C TYR A 430 25.30 -6.03 10.13
N ASN A 431 24.60 -7.13 10.44
CA ASN A 431 25.16 -8.49 10.46
C ASN A 431 24.49 -9.51 9.52
N VAL A 432 23.78 -9.06 8.47
CA VAL A 432 23.31 -9.94 7.37
C VAL A 432 23.63 -9.36 6.00
#